data_AF-A0A645JBC1-F1
#
_entry.id   AF-A0A645JBC1-F1
#
_cell.length_a   1.000
_cell.length_b   1.000
_cell.length_c   1.000
_cell.angle_alpha   90.00
_cell.angle_beta   90.00
_cell.angle_gamma   90.00
#
_symmetry.space_group_name_H-M   'P 1'
#
loop_
_entity.id
_entity.type
_entity.pdbx_description
1 polymer ?
#
loop_
_entity_poly.entity_id
_entity_poly.type
_entity_poly.pdbx_seq_one_letter_code
_entity_poly.pdbx_strand_id
1 'polypeptide(L)'
;MVTPFGLTMAFFLGKIIQKEIFNRQEIETLKTAFPMGICQITEGCFPIVLNDLVRNVIATGVGGGIGGGLSMLWGADSHIPASGMFAVATMTRPWAFIGALMIGSFATAVTILVLKKRVDPNAEVVVVEKAEEEISWDDLTIN
;
A
#
# COMPACT_ATOMS: atom_id res chain seq x y z
N MET A 1 1.69 -1.93 7.32
CA MET A 1 0.28 -1.47 7.50
C MET A 1 -0.02 -0.15 6.79
N VAL A 2 0.91 0.80 6.75
CA VAL A 2 0.65 2.15 6.19
C VAL A 2 0.22 2.11 4.72
N THR A 3 0.76 1.22 3.89
CA THR A 3 0.46 1.17 2.44
C THR A 3 -1.01 0.85 2.12
N PRO A 4 -1.61 -0.28 2.55
CA PRO A 4 -3.02 -0.55 2.30
C PRO A 4 -3.96 0.53 2.84
N PHE A 5 -3.73 0.99 4.08
CA PHE A 5 -4.54 2.04 4.71
C PHE A 5 -4.39 3.39 3.98
N GLY A 6 -3.18 3.72 3.55
CA GLY A 6 -2.88 4.93 2.78
C GLY A 6 -3.53 4.93 1.41
N LEU A 7 -3.52 3.80 0.69
CA LEU A 7 -4.22 3.66 -0.59
C LEU A 7 -5.74 3.76 -0.42
N THR A 8 -6.30 3.11 0.60
CA THR A 8 -7.73 3.24 0.90
C THR A 8 -8.10 4.68 1.24
N MET A 9 -7.29 5.37 2.04
CA MET A 9 -7.52 6.77 2.37
C MET A 9 -7.34 7.69 1.17
N ALA A 10 -6.39 7.40 0.28
CA ALA A 10 -6.22 8.12 -0.99
C ALA A 10 -7.46 8.00 -1.89
N PHE A 11 -8.09 6.83 -1.93
CA PHE A 11 -9.32 6.62 -2.70
C PHE A 11 -10.47 7.46 -2.16
N PHE A 12 -10.68 7.46 -0.85
CA PHE A 12 -11.72 8.29 -0.23
C PHE A 12 -11.46 9.78 -0.40
N LEU A 13 -10.23 10.27 -0.15
CA LEU A 13 -9.87 11.68 -0.37
C LEU A 13 -9.99 12.06 -1.85
N GLY A 14 -9.56 11.20 -2.77
CA GLY A 14 -9.69 11.44 -4.21
C GLY A 14 -11.14 11.62 -4.63
N LYS A 15 -12.05 10.84 -4.05
CA LYS A 15 -13.51 10.99 -4.28
C LYS A 15 -14.05 12.31 -3.75
N ILE A 16 -13.61 12.75 -2.57
CA ILE A 16 -14.01 14.04 -1.97
C ILE A 16 -13.52 15.22 -2.83
N ILE A 17 -12.30 15.14 -3.37
CA ILE A 17 -11.66 16.20 -4.16
C ILE A 17 -12.00 16.08 -5.67
N GLN A 18 -12.90 15.16 -6.05
CA GLN A 18 -13.25 14.84 -7.44
C GLN A 18 -12.02 14.60 -8.34
N LYS A 19 -10.99 13.98 -7.77
CA LYS A 19 -9.76 13.60 -8.47
C LYS A 19 -9.67 12.08 -8.48
N GLU A 20 -10.18 11.49 -9.55
CA GLU A 20 -10.11 10.06 -9.79
C GLU A 20 -8.67 9.69 -10.18
N ILE A 21 -7.98 9.00 -9.27
CA ILE A 21 -6.59 8.53 -9.45
C ILE A 21 -6.52 6.99 -9.54
N PHE A 22 -7.67 6.33 -9.38
CA PHE A 22 -7.82 4.88 -9.41
C PHE A 22 -8.75 4.44 -10.52
N ASN A 23 -8.34 3.43 -11.27
CA ASN A 23 -9.17 2.78 -12.27
C ASN A 23 -10.15 1.76 -11.67
N ARG A 24 -11.15 1.31 -12.41
CA ARG A 24 -12.16 0.36 -11.91
C ARG A 24 -11.56 -0.96 -11.41
N GLN A 25 -10.56 -1.49 -12.12
CA GLN A 25 -9.81 -2.67 -11.65
C GLN A 25 -9.07 -2.40 -10.33
N GLU A 26 -8.40 -1.24 -10.21
CA GLU A 26 -7.70 -0.86 -8.98
C GLU A 26 -8.66 -0.68 -7.80
N ILE A 27 -9.87 -0.19 -8.04
CA ILE A 27 -10.92 -0.05 -7.02
C ILE A 27 -11.37 -1.43 -6.51
N GLU A 28 -11.57 -2.41 -7.41
CA GLU A 28 -11.93 -3.77 -7.00
C GLU A 28 -10.79 -4.44 -6.22
N THR A 29 -9.54 -4.28 -6.66
CA THR A 29 -8.37 -4.75 -5.89
C THR A 29 -8.28 -4.06 -4.52
N LEU A 30 -8.62 -2.77 -4.44
CA LEU A 30 -8.55 -2.02 -3.18
C LEU A 30 -9.54 -2.54 -2.12
N LYS A 31 -10.72 -3.00 -2.55
CA LYS A 31 -11.73 -3.58 -1.65
C LYS A 31 -11.23 -4.86 -0.98
N THR A 32 -10.43 -5.68 -1.67
CA THR A 32 -9.85 -6.90 -1.10
C THR A 32 -8.53 -6.62 -0.39
N ALA A 33 -7.75 -5.63 -0.86
CA ALA A 33 -6.49 -5.20 -0.26
C ALA A 33 -6.66 -4.60 1.13
N PHE A 34 -7.76 -3.89 1.41
CA PHE A 34 -7.98 -3.27 2.72
C PHE A 34 -8.09 -4.30 3.87
N PRO A 35 -8.96 -5.34 3.80
CA PRO A 35 -8.99 -6.42 4.79
C PRO A 35 -7.63 -7.13 4.95
N MET A 36 -6.95 -7.41 3.83
CA MET A 36 -5.61 -8.01 3.86
C MET A 36 -4.60 -7.12 4.61
N GLY A 37 -4.69 -5.81 4.41
CA GLY A 37 -3.84 -4.83 5.08
C GLY A 37 -4.02 -4.77 6.60
N ILE A 38 -5.21 -5.09 7.11
CA ILE A 38 -5.47 -5.21 8.56
C ILE A 38 -4.64 -6.37 9.14
N CYS A 39 -4.55 -7.49 8.42
CA CYS A 39 -3.71 -8.63 8.75
C CYS A 39 -2.22 -8.40 8.42
N GLN A 40 -1.83 -7.17 8.03
CA GLN A 40 -0.47 -6.82 7.61
C GLN A 40 0.02 -7.55 6.34
N ILE A 41 -0.90 -8.14 5.58
CA ILE A 41 -0.65 -8.71 4.25
C ILE A 41 -0.64 -7.55 3.25
N THR A 42 0.50 -7.30 2.60
CA THR A 42 0.70 -6.17 1.69
C THR A 42 0.66 -6.56 0.22
N GLU A 43 0.71 -7.85 -0.07
CA GLU A 43 0.70 -8.47 -1.39
C GLU A 43 -0.56 -8.10 -2.17
N GLY A 44 -1.70 -7.95 -1.48
CA GLY A 44 -2.96 -7.51 -2.08
C GLY A 44 -2.91 -6.12 -2.72
N CYS A 45 -1.91 -5.28 -2.37
CA CYS A 45 -1.73 -3.97 -2.99
C CYS A 45 -0.84 -4.00 -4.24
N PHE A 46 -0.15 -5.10 -4.54
CA PHE A 46 0.77 -5.15 -5.67
C PHE A 46 0.15 -4.80 -7.01
N PRO A 47 -1.06 -5.27 -7.38
CA PRO A 47 -1.65 -4.90 -8.67
C PRO A 47 -1.84 -3.38 -8.83
N ILE A 48 -2.11 -2.66 -7.73
CA ILE A 48 -2.27 -1.20 -7.72
C ILE A 48 -0.92 -0.50 -7.78
N VAL A 49 0.09 -1.04 -7.09
CA VAL A 49 1.44 -0.48 -7.03
C VAL A 49 2.16 -0.66 -8.36
N LEU A 50 2.05 -1.82 -9.00
CA LEU A 50 2.73 -2.14 -10.26
C LEU A 50 2.29 -1.24 -11.42
N ASN A 51 1.04 -0.76 -11.42
CA ASN A 51 0.54 0.18 -12.44
C ASN A 51 1.29 1.52 -12.45
N ASP A 52 1.76 1.98 -11.30
CA ASP A 52 2.51 3.25 -11.17
C ASP A 52 3.58 3.10 -10.09
N LEU A 53 4.57 2.24 -10.37
CA LEU A 53 5.57 1.80 -9.39
C LEU A 53 6.31 3.00 -8.76
N VAL A 54 6.82 3.91 -9.59
CA VAL A 54 7.65 5.02 -9.13
C VAL A 54 6.90 5.90 -8.13
N ARG A 55 5.67 6.31 -8.44
CA ARG A 55 4.92 7.22 -7.57
C ARG A 55 4.39 6.53 -6.32
N ASN A 56 4.00 5.27 -6.44
CA ASN A 56 3.58 4.46 -5.29
C ASN A 56 4.74 4.20 -4.33
N VAL A 57 5.95 3.88 -4.82
CA VAL A 57 7.13 3.66 -3.98
C VAL A 57 7.50 4.92 -3.21
N ILE A 58 7.50 6.10 -3.87
CA ILE A 58 7.77 7.37 -3.19
C ILE A 58 6.71 7.66 -2.12
N ALA A 59 5.42 7.53 -2.44
CA ALA A 59 4.34 7.81 -1.51
C ALA A 59 4.38 6.88 -0.28
N THR A 60 4.59 5.58 -0.51
CA THR A 60 4.66 4.57 0.56
C THR A 60 5.92 4.69 1.39
N GLY A 61 7.06 5.07 0.79
CA GLY A 61 8.29 5.36 1.51
C GLY A 61 8.14 6.56 2.45
N VAL A 62 7.54 7.66 1.97
CA VAL A 62 7.28 8.86 2.79
C VAL A 62 6.34 8.54 3.95
N GLY A 63 5.20 7.90 3.68
CA GLY A 63 4.24 7.60 4.72
C GLY A 63 4.72 6.51 5.69
N GLY A 64 5.44 5.50 5.19
CA GLY A 64 6.07 4.46 6.01
C GLY A 64 7.14 5.04 6.94
N GLY A 65 7.98 5.94 6.42
CA GLY A 65 8.99 6.65 7.22
C GLY A 65 8.36 7.51 8.33
N ILE A 66 7.31 8.27 8.01
CA ILE A 66 6.59 9.09 8.99
C ILE A 66 5.88 8.21 10.03
N GLY A 67 5.16 7.18 9.60
CA GLY A 67 4.44 6.27 10.51
C GLY A 67 5.38 5.50 11.43
N GLY A 68 6.46 4.93 10.88
CA GLY A 68 7.48 4.24 11.66
C GLY A 68 8.20 5.17 12.63
N GLY A 69 8.65 6.34 12.14
CA GLY A 69 9.34 7.33 12.96
C GLY A 69 8.48 7.85 14.12
N LEU A 70 7.20 8.14 13.87
CA LEU A 70 6.27 8.55 14.93
C LEU A 70 5.97 7.42 15.92
N SER A 71 5.84 6.18 15.46
CA SER A 71 5.64 5.03 16.37
C SER A 71 6.83 4.84 17.31
N MET A 72 8.05 5.04 16.83
CA MET A 72 9.27 4.98 17.65
C MET A 72 9.33 6.19 18.61
N LEU A 73 9.03 7.39 18.13
CA LEU A 73 9.08 8.61 18.94
C LEU A 73 8.08 8.59 20.11
N TRP A 74 6.89 8.02 19.90
CA TRP A 74 5.86 7.92 20.93
C TRP A 74 5.99 6.69 21.84
N GLY A 75 7.00 5.83 21.60
CA GLY A 75 7.26 4.63 22.39
C GLY A 75 6.15 3.59 22.25
N ALA A 76 5.67 3.38 21.02
CA ALA A 76 4.69 2.35 20.70
C ALA A 76 5.37 0.98 20.49
N ASP A 77 5.97 0.45 21.55
CA ASP A 77 6.71 -0.80 21.50
C ASP A 77 5.78 -2.02 21.38
N SER A 78 6.18 -2.97 20.52
CA SER A 78 5.54 -4.27 20.37
C SER A 78 6.46 -5.36 20.89
N HIS A 79 5.97 -6.19 21.81
CA HIS A 79 6.70 -7.37 22.29
C HIS A 79 6.52 -8.59 21.37
N ILE A 80 5.54 -8.55 20.46
CA ILE A 80 5.23 -9.63 19.54
C ILE A 80 5.78 -9.32 18.14
N PRO A 81 6.48 -10.26 17.48
CA PRO A 81 6.87 -10.13 16.08
C PRO A 81 5.59 -10.03 15.23
N ALA A 82 5.46 -8.92 14.51
CA ALA A 82 4.22 -8.37 13.96
C ALA A 82 3.22 -9.38 13.34
N SER A 83 1.94 -9.23 13.69
CA SER A 83 0.79 -9.94 13.11
C SER A 83 -0.33 -8.99 12.65
N GLY A 84 0.00 -7.75 12.33
CA GLY A 84 -0.93 -6.71 11.89
C GLY A 84 -1.70 -6.03 13.02
N MET A 85 -2.94 -5.60 12.77
CA MET A 85 -3.73 -4.82 13.73
C MET A 85 -4.06 -5.60 15.00
N PHE A 86 -3.95 -6.93 14.93
CA PHE A 86 -4.06 -7.83 16.07
C PHE A 86 -2.93 -7.62 17.10
N ALA A 87 -1.74 -7.21 16.67
CA ALA A 87 -0.62 -6.93 17.58
C ALA A 87 -0.88 -5.69 18.46
N VAL A 88 -1.76 -4.78 18.03
CA VAL A 88 -2.05 -3.52 18.76
C VAL A 88 -2.58 -3.79 20.17
N ALA A 89 -3.37 -4.85 20.37
CA ALA A 89 -3.88 -5.22 21.69
C ALA A 89 -2.78 -5.57 22.70
N THR A 90 -1.58 -5.91 22.21
CA THR A 90 -0.44 -6.36 23.02
C THR A 90 0.66 -5.32 23.13
N MET A 91 0.48 -4.14 22.52
CA MET A 91 1.44 -3.05 22.56
C MET A 91 1.38 -2.27 23.88
N THR A 92 2.52 -1.69 24.27
CA THR A 92 2.62 -0.86 25.48
C THR A 92 1.76 0.40 25.39
N ARG A 93 1.67 1.00 24.20
CA ARG A 93 0.87 2.20 23.92
C ARG A 93 0.09 2.05 22.60
N PRO A 94 -1.06 1.34 22.61
CA PRO A 94 -1.84 1.06 21.39
C PRO A 94 -2.32 2.35 20.70
N TRP A 95 -2.73 3.35 21.48
CA TRP A 95 -3.20 4.64 20.97
C TRP A 95 -2.13 5.39 20.19
N ALA A 96 -0.87 5.33 20.64
CA ALA A 96 0.25 5.95 19.95
C ALA A 96 0.52 5.27 18.60
N PHE A 97 0.44 3.94 18.54
CA PHE A 97 0.56 3.20 17.28
C PHE A 97 -0.55 3.55 16.29
N ILE A 98 -1.81 3.56 16.75
CA ILE A 98 -2.96 3.91 15.89
C ILE A 98 -2.81 5.34 15.37
N GLY A 99 -2.41 6.29 16.23
CA GLY A 99 -2.12 7.66 15.80
C GLY A 99 -1.03 7.73 14.74
N ALA A 100 0.09 7.03 14.95
CA ALA A 100 1.22 7.03 14.03
C ALA A 100 0.84 6.38 12.69
N LEU A 101 0.07 5.29 12.71
CA LEU A 101 -0.47 4.63 11.53
C LEU A 101 -1.39 5.57 10.75
N MET A 102 -2.31 6.26 11.43
CA MET A 102 -3.23 7.20 10.78
C MET A 102 -2.47 8.34 10.11
N ILE A 103 -1.47 8.93 10.78
CA ILE A 103 -0.67 10.02 10.24
C ILE A 103 0.18 9.54 9.05
N GLY A 104 0.83 8.37 9.16
CA GLY A 104 1.61 7.79 8.06
C GLY A 104 0.73 7.43 6.85
N SER A 105 -0.47 6.89 7.10
CA SER A 105 -1.44 6.58 6.05
C SER A 105 -1.96 7.86 5.38
N PHE A 106 -2.18 8.92 6.16
CA PHE A 106 -2.61 10.22 5.64
C PHE A 106 -1.52 10.87 4.80
N ALA A 107 -0.28 10.83 5.26
CA ALA A 107 0.87 11.29 4.48
C ALA A 107 1.01 10.51 3.16
N THR A 108 0.84 9.19 3.18
CA THR A 108 0.81 8.37 1.95
C THR A 108 -0.30 8.83 1.00
N ALA A 109 -1.51 9.03 1.54
CA ALA A 109 -2.68 9.43 0.76
C ALA A 109 -2.49 10.80 0.10
N VAL A 110 -2.00 11.79 0.85
CA VAL A 110 -1.72 13.13 0.33
C VAL A 110 -0.61 13.06 -0.72
N THR A 111 0.46 12.33 -0.44
CA THR A 111 1.61 12.22 -1.36
C THR A 111 1.21 11.59 -2.68
N ILE A 112 0.44 10.50 -2.65
CA ILE A 112 -0.03 9.86 -3.89
C ILE A 112 -1.07 10.72 -4.62
N LEU A 113 -1.93 11.45 -3.92
CA LEU A 113 -2.88 12.39 -4.54
C LEU A 113 -2.18 13.55 -5.23
N VAL A 114 -1.05 14.02 -4.70
CA VAL A 114 -0.24 15.07 -5.33
C VAL A 114 0.50 14.51 -6.54
N LEU A 115 1.10 13.32 -6.41
CA LEU A 115 1.92 12.70 -7.45
C LEU A 115 1.11 12.13 -8.62
N LYS A 116 -0.01 11.42 -8.37
CA LYS A 116 -0.84 10.83 -9.42
C LYS A 116 -1.65 11.91 -10.15
N LYS A 117 -1.70 11.81 -11.48
CA LYS A 117 -2.59 12.61 -12.33
C LYS A 117 -3.98 11.97 -12.36
N ARG A 118 -4.98 12.72 -12.82
CA ARG A 118 -6.32 12.14 -13.04
C ARG A 118 -6.21 11.01 -14.06
N VAL A 119 -6.84 9.89 -13.75
CA VAL A 119 -6.92 8.70 -14.59
C VAL A 119 -8.37 8.53 -15.02
N ASP A 120 -8.60 8.11 -16.26
CA ASP A 120 -9.93 7.75 -16.74
C ASP A 120 -10.38 6.44 -16.06
N PRO A 121 -11.53 6.41 -15.37
CA PRO A 121 -12.05 5.22 -14.69
C PRO A 121 -12.37 4.03 -15.61
N ASN A 122 -12.38 4.24 -16.93
CA ASN A 122 -12.63 3.19 -17.93
C ASN A 122 -11.36 2.81 -18.72
N ALA A 123 -10.20 3.40 -18.44
CA ALA A 123 -8.98 3.03 -19.13
C ALA A 123 -8.56 1.61 -18.71
N GLU A 124 -8.68 0.62 -19.59
CA GLU A 124 -8.19 -0.74 -19.30
C GLU A 124 -6.70 -0.70 -18.95
N VAL A 125 -6.33 -1.32 -17.82
CA VAL A 125 -4.92 -1.51 -17.49
C VAL A 125 -4.39 -2.57 -18.44
N VAL A 126 -3.59 -2.15 -19.43
CA VAL A 126 -2.79 -3.07 -20.24
C VAL A 126 -1.75 -3.68 -19.31
N VAL A 127 -2.08 -4.82 -18.71
CA VAL A 127 -1.09 -5.71 -18.12
C VAL A 127 -0.26 -6.19 -19.31
N VAL A 128 0.90 -5.58 -19.51
CA VAL A 128 1.92 -6.15 -20.37
C VAL A 128 2.39 -7.39 -19.64
N GLU A 129 1.72 -8.51 -19.89
CA GLU A 129 2.29 -9.83 -19.64
C GLU A 129 3.56 -9.86 -20.47
N LYS A 130 4.68 -9.52 -19.82
CA LYS A 130 5.98 -9.83 -20.35
C LYS A 130 6.00 -11.35 -20.29
N ALA A 131 5.76 -11.99 -21.44
CA ALA A 131 5.86 -13.43 -21.60
C ALA A 131 7.13 -13.86 -20.88
N GLU A 132 6.98 -14.58 -19.77
CA GLU A 132 8.12 -15.25 -19.16
C GLU A 132 8.63 -16.18 -20.27
N GLU A 133 9.85 -15.95 -20.74
CA GLU A 133 10.50 -16.92 -21.62
C GLU A 133 10.55 -18.23 -20.83
N GLU A 134 9.67 -19.17 -21.19
CA GLU A 134 9.73 -20.53 -20.67
C GLU A 134 11.09 -21.11 -21.06
N ILE A 135 12.03 -21.08 -20.12
CA ILE A 135 13.31 -21.76 -20.27
C ILE A 135 12.97 -23.24 -20.30
N SER A 136 13.09 -23.86 -21.49
CA SER A 136 12.91 -25.30 -21.63
C SER A 136 13.94 -26.02 -20.77
N TRP A 137 13.52 -27.10 -20.09
CA TRP A 137 14.41 -27.97 -19.33
C TRP A 137 15.57 -28.51 -20.18
N ASP A 138 15.40 -28.54 -21.50
CA ASP A 138 16.39 -29.00 -22.47
C ASP A 138 17.56 -28.00 -22.67
N ASP A 139 17.40 -26.73 -22.29
CA ASP A 139 18.43 -25.69 -22.41
C ASP A 139 19.37 -25.61 -21.18
N LEU A 140 19.05 -26.35 -20.11
CA LEU A 140 19.86 -26.42 -18.90
C LEU A 140 21.00 -27.45 -19.07
N THR A 141 22.12 -27.00 -19.61
CA THR A 141 23.36 -27.81 -19.65
C THR A 141 24.16 -27.61 -18.36
N ILE A 142 24.41 -28.71 -17.65
CA ILE A 142 25.34 -28.76 -16.51
C ILE A 142 26.70 -29.15 -17.09
N ASN A 143 27.62 -28.19 -17.18
CA ASN A 143 29.05 -28.44 -17.40
C ASN A 143 29.78 -28.56 -16.05
#